data_AF-A0A0G0H4W4-F1
#
_entry.id   AF-A0A0G0H4W4-F1
#
_cell.length_a   1.000
_cell.length_b   1.000
_cell.length_c   1.000
_cell.angle_alpha   90.00
_cell.angle_beta   90.00
_cell.angle_gamma   90.00
#
_symmetry.space_group_name_H-M   'P 1'
#
loop_
_entity.id
_entity.type
_entity.pdbx_description
1 polymer ?
#
loop_
_entity_poly.entity_id
_entity_poly.type
_entity_poly.pdbx_seq_one_letter_code
_entity_poly.pdbx_strand_id
1 'polypeptide(L)'
;NSDNTKTYDLSTADENGANEKFVFTKILDSSKSMSIPFNTWSPDDKYFFIQENAGENKSIFVFKATGESLTDTEKYFDAADIFRQKGTGNNFAEATGWASETLIIINSKKPDNTKGFSYWFEVPSKAIIQLSTEF
;
A
#
# COMPACT_ATOMS: atom_id res chain seq x y z
N ASN A 1 -19.34 -8.71 22.15
CA ASN A 1 -18.69 -7.62 21.39
C ASN A 1 -19.76 -6.84 20.65
N SER A 2 -20.12 -5.68 21.19
CA SER A 2 -21.23 -4.83 20.71
C SER A 2 -20.80 -3.82 19.65
N ASP A 3 -19.50 -3.64 19.43
CA ASP A 3 -18.96 -2.68 18.47
C ASP A 3 -18.46 -3.49 17.27
N ASN A 4 -19.13 -3.36 16.13
CA ASN A 4 -18.95 -4.15 14.90
C ASN A 4 -17.58 -3.91 14.22
N THR A 5 -16.48 -4.08 14.95
CA THR A 5 -15.12 -3.71 14.56
C THR A 5 -14.13 -4.85 14.76
N LYS A 6 -12.99 -4.74 14.09
CA LYS A 6 -11.84 -5.65 14.17
C LYS A 6 -10.58 -4.81 14.40
N THR A 7 -9.73 -5.26 15.31
CA THR A 7 -8.40 -4.67 15.52
C THR A 7 -7.37 -5.50 14.78
N TYR A 8 -6.52 -4.84 14.01
CA TYR A 8 -5.40 -5.42 13.30
C TYR A 8 -4.11 -4.83 13.84
N ASP A 9 -3.21 -5.68 14.30
CA ASP A 9 -1.85 -5.31 14.68
C ASP A 9 -0.88 -5.87 13.63
N LEU A 10 0.10 -5.07 13.24
CA LEU A 10 1.19 -5.49 12.37
C LEU A 10 2.51 -5.37 13.11
N SER A 11 3.31 -6.43 12.99
CA SER A 11 4.71 -6.46 13.37
C SER A 11 5.57 -6.89 12.18
N THR A 12 6.86 -6.57 12.23
CA THR A 12 7.90 -7.16 11.38
C THR A 12 8.86 -7.96 12.25
N ALA A 13 9.50 -8.97 11.70
CA ALA A 13 10.51 -9.79 12.36
C ALA A 13 11.52 -10.28 11.34
N ASP A 14 12.68 -10.77 11.80
CA ASP A 14 13.67 -11.41 10.94
C ASP A 14 13.12 -12.74 10.39
N GLU A 15 13.81 -13.34 9.40
CA GLU A 15 13.38 -14.58 8.73
C GLU A 15 13.09 -15.75 9.70
N ASN A 16 13.83 -15.81 10.82
CA ASN A 16 13.66 -16.82 11.86
C ASN A 16 12.60 -16.45 12.93
N GLY A 17 11.89 -15.32 12.76
CA GLY A 17 10.91 -14.78 13.71
C GLY A 17 11.53 -14.08 14.91
N ALA A 18 12.85 -13.87 14.95
CA ALA A 18 13.50 -13.08 15.99
C ALA A 18 13.32 -11.57 15.78
N ASN A 19 13.63 -10.79 16.81
CA ASN A 19 13.63 -9.32 16.77
C ASN A 19 12.31 -8.70 16.30
N GLU A 20 11.17 -9.28 16.74
CA GLU A 20 9.85 -8.74 16.42
C GLU A 20 9.73 -7.27 16.84
N LYS A 21 9.22 -6.44 15.93
CA LYS A 21 8.96 -5.03 16.13
C LYS A 21 7.53 -4.70 15.73
N PHE A 22 6.78 -4.12 16.65
CA PHE A 22 5.47 -3.57 16.37
C PHE A 22 5.55 -2.38 15.40
N VAL A 23 4.77 -2.44 14.32
CA VAL A 23 4.71 -1.42 13.28
C VAL A 23 3.46 -0.57 13.42
N PHE A 24 2.25 -1.13 13.41
CA PHE A 24 1.06 -0.29 13.54
C PHE A 24 -0.13 -1.09 14.03
N THR A 25 -1.13 -0.37 14.54
CA THR A 25 -2.45 -0.91 14.83
C THR A 25 -3.50 -0.13 14.06
N LYS A 26 -4.55 -0.83 13.61
CA LYS A 26 -5.71 -0.20 12.99
C LYS A 26 -6.99 -0.92 13.38
N ILE A 27 -7.98 -0.13 13.75
CA ILE A 27 -9.33 -0.61 14.03
C ILE A 27 -10.18 -0.34 12.78
N LEU A 28 -10.84 -1.38 12.27
CA LEU A 28 -11.69 -1.32 11.09
C LEU A 28 -13.09 -1.83 11.42
N ASP A 29 -14.09 -1.38 10.65
CA ASP A 29 -15.40 -2.02 10.64
C ASP A 29 -15.29 -3.47 10.16
N SER A 30 -16.16 -4.35 10.65
CA SER A 30 -16.10 -5.79 10.39
C SER A 30 -16.28 -6.17 8.91
N SER A 31 -16.88 -5.31 8.10
CA SER A 31 -17.02 -5.46 6.63
C SER A 31 -15.71 -5.23 5.86
N LYS A 32 -14.72 -4.61 6.51
CA LYS A 32 -13.39 -4.34 5.93
C LYS A 32 -12.38 -5.38 6.37
N SER A 33 -11.24 -5.43 5.68
CA SER A 33 -10.12 -6.29 6.07
C SER A 33 -8.76 -5.69 5.73
N MET A 34 -7.74 -6.15 6.45
CA MET A 34 -6.34 -5.96 6.07
C MET A 34 -5.80 -7.23 5.39
N SER A 35 -4.88 -7.07 4.45
CA SER A 35 -4.20 -8.18 3.77
C SER A 35 -2.74 -7.85 3.51
N ILE A 36 -1.89 -8.88 3.53
CA ILE A 36 -0.48 -8.83 3.12
C ILE A 36 -0.38 -9.44 1.71
N PRO A 37 -0.16 -8.64 0.66
CA PRO A 37 0.01 -9.14 -0.70
C PRO A 37 1.30 -9.97 -0.86
N PHE A 38 1.35 -10.88 -1.83
CA PHE A 38 2.51 -11.77 -2.03
C PHE A 38 3.82 -10.99 -2.27
N ASN A 39 3.79 -9.93 -3.08
CA ASN A 39 4.95 -9.08 -3.36
C ASN A 39 4.97 -7.82 -2.47
N THR A 40 4.80 -7.99 -1.16
CA THR A 40 4.72 -6.87 -0.21
C THR A 40 6.05 -6.15 0.02
N TRP A 41 7.17 -6.87 0.05
CA TRP A 41 8.51 -6.34 0.35
C TRP A 41 9.20 -5.79 -0.89
N SER A 42 9.87 -4.64 -0.76
CA SER A 42 10.73 -4.11 -1.81
C SER A 42 11.94 -5.03 -2.01
N PRO A 43 12.51 -5.13 -3.23
CA PRO A 43 13.62 -6.03 -3.51
C PRO A 43 14.87 -5.88 -2.62
N ASP A 44 15.05 -4.73 -1.99
CA ASP A 44 16.17 -4.40 -1.10
C ASP A 44 15.79 -4.42 0.39
N ASP A 45 14.60 -4.93 0.72
CA ASP A 45 14.04 -5.02 2.08
C ASP A 45 14.03 -3.69 2.85
N LYS A 46 13.98 -2.54 2.14
CA LYS A 46 13.88 -1.22 2.80
C LYS A 46 12.45 -0.78 3.04
N TYR A 47 11.52 -1.24 2.21
CA TYR A 47 10.11 -0.87 2.29
C TYR A 47 9.22 -2.10 2.19
N PHE A 48 8.00 -1.98 2.69
CA PHE A 48 6.94 -2.92 2.38
C PHE A 48 5.59 -2.20 2.33
N PHE A 49 4.57 -2.87 1.78
CA PHE A 49 3.20 -2.34 1.79
C PHE A 49 2.15 -3.38 2.15
N ILE A 50 1.12 -2.94 2.85
CA ILE A 50 -0.08 -3.75 3.13
C ILE A 50 -1.30 -3.09 2.51
N GLN A 51 -2.36 -3.88 2.35
CA GLN A 51 -3.60 -3.42 1.74
C GLN A 51 -4.74 -3.41 2.75
N GLU A 52 -5.50 -2.31 2.77
CA GLU A 52 -6.85 -2.30 3.32
C GLU A 52 -7.86 -2.55 2.20
N ASN A 53 -8.76 -3.50 2.43
CA ASN A 53 -9.89 -3.79 1.56
C ASN A 53 -11.14 -3.15 2.16
N ALA A 54 -11.64 -2.11 1.51
CA ALA A 54 -12.85 -1.39 1.88
C ALA A 54 -13.77 -1.19 0.66
N GLY A 55 -14.17 -2.30 0.04
CA GLY A 55 -14.90 -2.30 -1.23
C GLY A 55 -14.03 -1.81 -2.38
N GLU A 56 -14.53 -0.86 -3.18
CA GLU A 56 -13.78 -0.25 -4.29
C GLU A 56 -12.67 0.71 -3.80
N ASN A 57 -12.78 1.23 -2.57
CA ASN A 57 -11.83 2.17 -1.99
C ASN A 57 -10.71 1.45 -1.25
N LYS A 58 -9.89 0.71 -1.99
CA LYS A 58 -8.68 0.10 -1.44
C LYS A 58 -7.65 1.16 -1.04
N SER A 59 -6.89 0.85 0.02
CA SER A 59 -5.75 1.65 0.48
C SER A 59 -4.48 0.82 0.45
N ILE A 60 -3.35 1.45 0.17
CA ILE A 60 -2.02 0.81 0.12
C ILE A 60 -1.10 1.57 1.07
N PHE A 61 -0.93 1.03 2.28
CA PHE A 61 -0.08 1.66 3.29
C PHE A 61 1.35 1.19 3.12
N VAL A 62 2.25 2.13 2.82
CA VAL A 62 3.69 1.87 2.60
C VAL A 62 4.47 2.27 3.85
N PHE A 63 5.35 1.39 4.30
CA PHE A 63 6.15 1.53 5.51
C PHE A 63 7.64 1.34 5.21
N LYS A 64 8.51 1.79 6.13
CA LYS A 64 9.88 1.27 6.20
C LYS A 64 9.87 -0.12 6.82
N ALA A 65 10.67 -1.01 6.27
CA ALA A 65 10.94 -2.36 6.77
C ALA A 65 11.37 -2.40 8.24
N THR A 66 12.16 -1.40 8.65
CA THR A 66 12.70 -1.27 10.01
C THR A 66 11.62 -1.01 11.07
N GLY A 67 10.38 -0.69 10.66
CA GLY A 67 9.28 -0.26 11.54
C GLY A 67 9.39 1.20 11.99
N GLU A 68 10.48 1.88 11.61
CA GLU A 68 10.69 3.30 11.87
C GLU A 68 9.77 4.16 11.00
N SER A 69 9.54 5.39 11.45
CA SER A 69 8.74 6.35 10.69
C SER A 69 9.44 6.76 9.38
N LEU A 70 8.64 7.05 8.35
CA LEU A 70 9.13 7.57 7.06
C LEU A 70 9.67 9.00 7.22
N THR A 71 8.97 9.81 7.99
CA THR A 71 9.37 11.16 8.43
C THR A 71 9.18 11.27 9.95
N ASP A 72 9.51 12.43 10.54
CA ASP A 72 9.32 12.64 11.99
C ASP A 72 7.85 12.50 12.42
N THR A 73 6.89 12.68 11.50
CA THR A 73 5.45 12.67 11.79
C THR A 73 4.67 11.57 11.08
N GLU A 74 5.21 10.97 10.01
CA GLU A 74 4.49 9.98 9.20
C GLU A 74 5.10 8.58 9.40
N LYS A 75 4.35 7.66 10.00
CA LYS A 75 4.78 6.25 10.11
C LYS A 75 4.64 5.48 8.80
N TYR A 76 3.64 5.87 8.00
CA TYR A 76 3.34 5.35 6.68
C TYR A 76 2.67 6.44 5.85
N PHE A 77 2.53 6.20 4.55
CA PHE A 77 1.59 6.94 3.70
C PHE A 77 0.68 5.97 2.94
N ASP A 78 -0.47 6.47 2.48
CA ASP A 78 -1.36 5.72 1.59
C ASP A 78 -1.06 6.06 0.12
N ALA A 79 -0.42 5.11 -0.60
CA ALA A 79 -0.08 5.28 -2.01
C ALA A 79 -1.33 5.38 -2.90
N ALA A 80 -2.41 4.68 -2.55
CA ALA A 80 -3.66 4.75 -3.29
C ALA A 80 -4.33 6.12 -3.11
N ASP A 81 -4.22 6.71 -1.93
CA ASP A 81 -4.75 8.06 -1.68
C ASP A 81 -3.97 9.14 -2.42
N ILE A 82 -2.64 9.06 -2.37
CA ILE A 82 -1.78 9.97 -3.15
C ILE A 82 -2.08 9.82 -4.64
N PHE A 83 -2.28 8.60 -5.15
CA PHE A 83 -2.68 8.36 -6.53
C PHE A 83 -3.98 9.09 -6.89
N ARG A 84 -5.02 8.98 -6.05
CA ARG A 84 -6.29 9.67 -6.24
C ARG A 84 -6.12 11.19 -6.24
N GLN A 85 -5.32 11.73 -5.32
CA GLN A 85 -5.08 13.17 -5.18
C GLN A 85 -4.29 13.78 -6.36
N LYS A 86 -3.41 13.01 -7.00
CA LYS A 86 -2.61 13.48 -8.15
C LYS A 86 -3.44 13.75 -9.40
N GLY A 87 -4.70 13.29 -9.45
CA GLY A 87 -5.63 13.64 -10.53
C GLY A 87 -5.25 13.07 -11.89
N THR A 88 -4.85 11.79 -11.94
CA THR A 88 -4.44 11.12 -13.19
C THR A 88 -5.57 10.94 -14.21
N GLY A 89 -6.82 11.20 -13.81
CA GLY A 89 -8.02 10.93 -14.62
C GLY A 89 -8.50 9.48 -14.54
N ASN A 90 -7.75 8.60 -13.87
CA ASN A 90 -8.11 7.20 -13.63
C ASN A 90 -8.34 6.94 -12.12
N ASN A 91 -9.11 5.90 -11.84
CA ASN A 91 -9.34 5.37 -10.50
C ASN A 91 -8.28 4.32 -10.15
N PHE A 92 -7.78 4.35 -8.91
CA PHE A 92 -6.93 3.29 -8.38
C PHE A 92 -7.67 1.94 -8.41
N ALA A 93 -7.03 0.87 -8.89
CA ALA A 93 -7.61 -0.47 -8.89
C ALA A 93 -6.89 -1.42 -7.93
N GLU A 94 -5.55 -1.46 -8.02
CA GLU A 94 -4.70 -2.29 -7.18
C GLU A 94 -3.23 -1.89 -7.28
N ALA A 95 -2.44 -2.35 -6.30
CA ALA A 95 -0.99 -2.39 -6.37
C ALA A 95 -0.54 -3.86 -6.47
N THR A 96 0.23 -4.21 -7.49
CA THR A 96 0.57 -5.62 -7.80
C THR A 96 1.92 -6.06 -7.21
N GLY A 97 2.74 -5.11 -6.76
CA GLY A 97 4.06 -5.36 -6.20
C GLY A 97 5.06 -4.27 -6.57
N TRP A 98 6.34 -4.63 -6.55
CA TRP A 98 7.45 -3.73 -6.80
C TRP A 98 8.03 -3.93 -8.22
N ALA A 99 8.26 -2.83 -8.93
CA ALA A 99 9.01 -2.80 -10.19
C ALA A 99 10.52 -2.55 -9.96
N SER A 100 10.89 -2.01 -8.81
CA SER A 100 12.27 -1.82 -8.35
C SER A 100 12.30 -1.61 -6.83
N GLU A 101 13.47 -1.36 -6.26
CA GLU A 101 13.67 -1.01 -4.84
C GLU A 101 12.75 0.11 -4.33
N THR A 102 12.30 1.02 -5.21
CA THR A 102 11.53 2.21 -4.82
C THR A 102 10.26 2.43 -5.63
N LEU A 103 9.97 1.56 -6.60
CA LEU A 103 8.82 1.71 -7.50
C LEU A 103 7.77 0.64 -7.22
N ILE A 104 6.55 1.06 -6.91
CA ILE A 104 5.37 0.20 -6.81
C ILE A 104 4.60 0.26 -8.13
N ILE A 105 4.13 -0.89 -8.63
CA ILE A 105 3.26 -0.97 -9.79
C ILE A 105 1.82 -0.74 -9.35
N ILE A 106 1.18 0.28 -9.92
CA ILE A 106 -0.24 0.57 -9.73
C ILE A 106 -0.99 0.32 -11.03
N ASN A 107 -2.02 -0.51 -10.97
CA ASN A 107 -3.00 -0.69 -12.03
C ASN A 107 -4.23 0.18 -11.75
N SER A 108 -4.84 0.71 -12.81
CA SER A 108 -5.94 1.67 -12.71
C SER A 108 -7.11 1.30 -13.61
N LYS A 109 -8.27 1.89 -13.32
CA LYS A 109 -9.45 1.86 -14.18
C LYS A 109 -9.79 3.25 -14.67
N LYS A 110 -10.33 3.36 -15.87
CA LYS A 110 -10.96 4.60 -16.34
C LYS A 110 -12.24 4.88 -15.55
N PRO A 111 -12.81 6.10 -15.63
CA PRO A 111 -14.06 6.45 -14.94
C PRO A 111 -15.25 5.56 -15.33
N ASP A 112 -15.24 4.96 -16.51
CA ASP A 112 -16.25 4.00 -17.00
C ASP A 112 -16.01 2.55 -16.54
N ASN A 113 -15.11 2.35 -15.57
CA ASN A 113 -14.66 1.05 -15.05
C ASN A 113 -13.93 0.15 -16.07
N THR A 114 -13.62 0.65 -17.27
CA THR A 114 -12.77 -0.08 -18.22
C THR A 114 -11.29 0.04 -17.83
N LYS A 115 -10.46 -0.76 -18.48
CA LYS A 115 -9.02 -0.84 -18.23
C LYS A 115 -8.34 0.53 -18.41
N GLY A 116 -7.62 0.98 -17.39
CA GLY A 116 -6.83 2.21 -17.40
C GLY A 116 -5.37 1.96 -17.81
N PHE A 117 -4.51 2.92 -17.47
CA PHE A 117 -3.06 2.77 -17.59
C PHE A 117 -2.47 2.10 -16.34
N SER A 118 -1.26 1.54 -16.46
CA SER A 118 -0.41 1.29 -15.30
C SER A 118 0.44 2.51 -14.98
N TYR A 119 0.92 2.56 -13.75
CA TYR A 119 1.79 3.59 -13.25
C TYR A 119 2.89 2.99 -12.40
N TRP A 120 4.08 3.58 -12.46
CA TRP A 120 5.03 3.47 -11.37
C TRP A 120 4.73 4.56 -10.35
N PHE A 121 4.57 4.14 -9.11
CA PHE A 121 4.57 5.01 -7.95
C PHE A 121 5.94 4.97 -7.31
N GLU A 122 6.65 6.09 -7.30
CA GLU A 122 7.95 6.21 -6.64
C GLU A 122 7.73 6.57 -5.16
N VAL A 123 8.33 5.77 -4.27
CA VAL A 123 8.10 5.84 -2.82
C VAL A 123 8.73 7.08 -2.16
N PRO A 124 10.03 7.38 -2.32
CA PRO A 124 10.64 8.55 -1.67
C PRO A 124 10.02 9.92 -2.01
N SER A 125 9.85 10.21 -3.29
CA SER A 125 9.34 11.47 -3.86
C SER A 125 7.81 11.51 -4.01
N LYS A 126 7.13 10.36 -3.89
CA LYS A 126 5.67 10.24 -4.10
C LYS A 126 5.27 10.64 -5.54
N ALA A 127 6.19 10.49 -6.50
CA ALA A 127 5.97 10.76 -7.91
C ALA A 127 5.19 9.62 -8.57
N ILE A 128 4.42 9.97 -9.61
CA ILE A 128 3.62 9.01 -10.37
C ILE A 128 4.00 9.13 -11.84
N ILE A 129 4.43 8.02 -12.43
CA ILE A 129 4.89 7.95 -13.81
C ILE A 129 3.95 7.01 -14.54
N GLN A 130 3.22 7.56 -15.51
CA GLN A 130 2.31 6.77 -16.35
C GLN A 130 3.11 5.87 -17.30
N LEU A 131 2.65 4.63 -17.44
CA LEU A 131 3.18 3.63 -18.38
C LEU A 131 2.22 3.46 -19.57
N SER A 132 2.74 3.00 -20.71
CA SER A 132 1.99 2.93 -21.96
C SER A 132 0.90 1.85 -21.98
N THR A 133 1.08 0.75 -21.25
CA THR A 133 0.17 -0.41 -21.20
C THR A 133 0.26 -1.11 -19.85
N GLU A 134 -0.83 -1.76 -19.42
CA GLU A 134 -0.89 -2.46 -18.13
C GLU A 134 -0.05 -3.74 -18.10
N PHE A 135 0.62 -3.99 -16.97
CA PHE A 135 1.34 -5.25 -16.66
C PHE A 135 0.41 -6.30 -16.07
#